data_AF-A0A158KLP3-F1
#
_entry.id   AF-A0A158KLP3-F1
#
_cell.length_a   1.000
_cell.length_b   1.000
_cell.length_c   1.000
_cell.angle_alpha   90.00
_cell.angle_beta   90.00
_cell.angle_gamma   90.00
#
_symmetry.space_group_name_H-M   'P 1'
#
loop_
_entity.id
_entity.type
_entity.pdbx_description
1 polymer ?
#
loop_
_entity_poly.entity_id
_entity_poly.type
_entity_poly.pdbx_seq_one_letter_code
_entity_poly.pdbx_strand_id
1 'polypeptide(L)'
;MLRQQKRWLTVAQIQFQITYTNLDFPEWGEAFPGNKMIGAATLDRLRHGAHKIVLDGESYRGLKPGVESPRTELAKGGKIKQP
;
A
#
# COMPACT_ATOMS: atom_id res chain seq x y z
N MET A 1 -37.04 -25.26 17.81
CA MET A 1 -35.81 -25.24 16.99
C MET A 1 -35.47 -23.86 16.38
N LEU A 2 -35.99 -22.72 16.85
CA LEU A 2 -35.64 -21.38 16.30
C LEU A 2 -34.66 -20.55 17.17
N ARG A 3 -34.19 -21.09 18.29
CA ARG A 3 -33.28 -20.35 19.20
C ARG A 3 -31.80 -20.40 18.79
N GLN A 4 -31.42 -21.29 17.86
CA GLN A 4 -30.02 -21.47 17.45
C GLN A 4 -29.59 -20.59 16.27
N GLN A 5 -30.52 -19.95 15.55
CA GLN A 5 -30.18 -19.09 14.41
C GLN A 5 -29.69 -17.69 14.84
N LYS A 6 -30.14 -17.19 16.00
CA LYS A 6 -29.89 -15.81 16.45
C LYS A 6 -28.61 -15.62 17.28
N ARG A 7 -27.88 -16.68 17.64
CA ARG A 7 -26.65 -16.57 18.45
C ARG A 7 -25.39 -16.29 17.61
N TRP A 8 -25.47 -16.48 16.29
CA TRP A 8 -24.38 -16.22 15.35
C TRP A 8 -24.25 -14.75 14.93
N LEU A 9 -25.16 -13.88 15.38
CA LEU A 9 -25.18 -12.45 15.02
C LEU A 9 -24.49 -11.54 16.06
N THR A 10 -23.95 -12.09 17.16
CA THR A 10 -23.42 -11.30 18.28
C THR A 10 -21.93 -11.49 18.53
N VAL A 11 -21.19 -11.92 17.52
CA VAL A 11 -19.73 -11.73 17.52
C VAL A 11 -19.49 -10.47 16.71
N ALA A 12 -19.17 -9.37 17.38
CA ALA A 12 -18.72 -8.16 16.70
C ALA A 12 -17.56 -8.56 15.78
N GLN A 13 -17.77 -8.46 14.47
CA GLN A 13 -16.78 -8.88 13.49
C GLN A 13 -15.64 -7.86 13.51
N ILE A 14 -14.59 -8.13 14.28
CA ILE A 14 -13.40 -7.27 14.33
C ILE A 14 -12.73 -7.36 12.96
N GLN A 15 -12.74 -6.24 12.23
CA GLN A 15 -11.99 -6.08 10.99
C GLN A 15 -10.65 -5.46 11.31
N PHE A 16 -9.55 -6.10 10.89
CA PHE A 16 -8.21 -5.51 10.94
C PHE A 16 -7.69 -5.33 9.51
N GLN A 17 -6.83 -4.34 9.31
CA GLN A 17 -6.25 -4.00 8.01
C GLN A 17 -4.73 -3.94 8.10
N ILE A 18 -4.05 -4.43 7.06
CA ILE A 18 -2.60 -4.31 6.88
C ILE A 18 -2.36 -3.64 5.54
N THR A 19 -1.49 -2.63 5.51
CA THR A 19 -1.15 -1.88 4.30
C THR A 19 0.37 -1.82 4.16
N TYR A 20 0.86 -2.19 2.97
CA TYR A 20 2.26 -2.02 2.58
C TYR A 20 2.34 -0.88 1.57
N THR A 21 3.26 0.04 1.78
CA THR A 21 3.46 1.20 0.92
C THR A 21 4.94 1.52 0.83
N ASN A 22 5.38 1.92 -0.36
CA ASN A 22 6.72 2.49 -0.56
C ASN A 22 6.74 4.02 -0.31
N LEU A 23 5.57 4.62 -0.07
CA LEU A 23 5.40 6.05 0.18
C LEU A 23 5.31 6.34 1.68
N ASP A 24 5.99 7.38 2.13
CA ASP A 24 5.86 7.92 3.48
C ASP A 24 4.67 8.91 3.59
N PHE A 25 4.15 9.12 4.79
CA PHE A 25 2.95 9.92 5.05
C PHE A 25 2.92 11.32 4.40
N PRO A 26 4.03 12.09 4.33
CA PRO A 26 4.03 13.38 3.64
C PRO A 26 3.73 13.26 2.13
N GLU A 27 4.09 12.13 1.52
CA GLU A 27 3.95 11.87 0.08
C GLU A 27 2.53 11.40 -0.28
N TRP A 28 1.72 10.98 0.70
CA TRP A 28 0.34 10.53 0.46
C TRP A 28 -0.57 11.62 -0.12
N GLY A 29 -0.22 12.90 0.06
CA GLY A 29 -0.94 14.00 -0.59
C GLY A 29 -0.81 13.98 -2.12
N GLU A 30 0.29 13.43 -2.65
CA GLU A 30 0.55 13.32 -4.09
C GLU A 30 -0.10 12.07 -4.71
N ALA A 31 -0.37 11.04 -3.90
CA ALA A 31 -1.12 9.86 -4.33
C ALA A 31 -2.57 10.19 -4.72
N PHE A 32 -3.11 11.33 -4.27
CA PHE A 32 -4.45 11.81 -4.60
C PHE A 32 -4.39 13.20 -5.27
N PRO A 33 -3.85 13.31 -6.51
CA PRO A 33 -3.55 14.59 -7.14
C PRO A 33 -4.80 15.42 -7.46
N GLY A 34 -5.97 14.80 -7.58
CA GLY A 34 -7.25 15.48 -7.79
C GLY A 34 -7.95 15.95 -6.51
N ASN A 35 -7.62 15.39 -5.35
CA ASN A 35 -8.26 15.76 -4.08
C ASN A 35 -7.42 15.37 -2.85
N LYS A 36 -6.59 16.32 -2.41
CA LYS A 36 -5.73 16.15 -1.21
C LYS A 36 -6.54 15.91 0.07
N MET A 37 -7.78 16.39 0.16
CA MET A 37 -8.63 16.21 1.35
C MET A 37 -9.04 14.74 1.52
N ILE A 38 -9.32 14.04 0.41
CA ILE A 38 -9.61 12.59 0.44
C ILE A 38 -8.38 11.81 0.88
N GLY A 39 -7.19 12.17 0.40
CA GLY A 39 -5.93 11.56 0.84
C GLY A 39 -5.70 11.71 2.34
N ALA A 40 -5.88 12.92 2.87
CA ALA A 40 -5.76 13.19 4.30
C ALA A 40 -6.79 12.41 5.14
N ALA A 41 -8.06 12.39 4.72
CA ALA A 41 -9.12 11.65 5.42
C ALA A 41 -8.91 10.13 5.37
N THR A 42 -8.42 9.60 4.25
CA THR A 42 -8.08 8.18 4.12
C THR A 42 -6.93 7.82 5.04
N LEU A 43 -5.89 8.65 5.06
CA LEU A 43 -4.73 8.45 5.92
C LEU A 43 -5.08 8.52 7.42
N ASP A 44 -5.99 9.41 7.81
CA ASP A 44 -6.52 9.47 9.18
C ASP A 44 -7.17 8.14 9.60
N ARG A 45 -8.02 7.56 8.74
CA ARG A 45 -8.65 6.26 8.99
C ARG A 45 -7.66 5.11 9.05
N LEU A 46 -6.66 5.10 8.16
CA LEU A 46 -5.61 4.09 8.16
C LEU A 46 -4.74 4.16 9.42
N ARG A 47 -4.52 5.35 9.97
CA ARG A 47 -3.69 5.58 11.16
C ARG A 47 -4.44 5.36 12.46
N HIS A 48 -5.76 5.43 12.45
CA HIS A 48 -6.57 5.28 13.64
C HIS A 48 -6.45 3.85 14.22
N GLY A 49 -5.68 3.71 15.29
CA GLY A 49 -5.44 2.41 15.95
C GLY A 49 -4.41 1.53 15.24
N ALA A 50 -3.65 2.06 14.28
CA ALA A 50 -2.63 1.32 13.55
C ALA A 50 -1.20 1.63 14.04
N HIS A 51 -0.30 0.66 13.86
CA HIS A 51 1.12 0.81 14.12
C HIS A 51 1.88 1.00 12.79
N LYS A 52 2.79 1.97 12.75
CA LYS A 52 3.71 2.19 11.62
C LYS A 52 4.98 1.39 11.85
N ILE A 53 5.37 0.60 10.87
CA ILE A 53 6.67 -0.07 10.81
C ILE A 53 7.39 0.47 9.57
N VAL A 54 8.59 1.03 9.76
CA VAL A 54 9.45 1.47 8.65
C VAL A 54 10.37 0.31 8.30
N LEU A 55 10.32 -0.11 7.04
CA LEU A 55 11.21 -1.13 6.49
C LEU A 55 12.27 -0.41 5.65
N ASP A 56 13.53 -0.57 6.02
CA ASP A 56 14.69 -0.01 5.31
C ASP A 56 15.71 -1.14 5.03
N GLY A 57 16.56 -0.94 4.03
CA GLY A 57 17.56 -1.90 3.59
C GLY A 57 17.52 -2.20 2.10
N GLU A 58 18.48 -3.01 1.65
CA GLU A 58 18.60 -3.40 0.25
C GLU A 58 17.42 -4.25 -0.22
N SER A 59 17.03 -4.07 -1.49
CA SER A 59 15.99 -4.89 -2.09
C SER A 59 16.40 -6.36 -2.12
N TYR A 60 15.59 -7.21 -1.51
CA TYR A 60 15.76 -8.66 -1.59
C TYR A 60 15.64 -9.21 -3.02
N ARG A 61 15.20 -8.40 -3.98
CA ARG A 61 15.18 -8.74 -5.41
C ARG A 61 16.54 -8.62 -6.09
N GLY A 62 17.56 -8.12 -5.39
CA GLY A 62 18.93 -8.10 -5.89
C GLY A 62 19.38 -9.49 -6.34
N LEU A 63 20.14 -9.55 -7.43
CA LEU A 63 20.72 -10.79 -7.91
C LEU A 63 21.50 -11.42 -6.76
N LYS A 64 21.27 -12.71 -6.49
CA LYS A 64 22.14 -13.46 -5.59
C LYS A 64 23.59 -13.19 -6.02
N PRO A 65 24.51 -12.82 -5.11
CA PRO A 65 25.90 -12.60 -5.47
C PRO A 65 26.40 -13.88 -6.17
N GLY A 66 26.60 -13.81 -7.49
CA GLY A 66 26.94 -14.95 -8.35
C GLY A 66 26.02 -15.19 -9.56
N VAL A 67 24.88 -14.51 -9.69
CA VAL A 67 24.08 -14.55 -10.94
C VAL A 67 24.14 -13.18 -11.59
N GLU A 68 25.13 -12.95 -12.44
CA GLU A 68 25.13 -11.79 -13.34
C GLU A 68 24.04 -12.01 -14.40
N SER A 69 22.93 -11.29 -14.33
CA SER A 69 22.02 -11.20 -15.47
C SER A 69 22.46 -10.04 -16.38
N PRO A 70 22.44 -10.23 -17.71
CA PRO A 70 22.81 -9.17 -18.65
C PRO A 70 21.89 -7.98 -18.46
N ARG A 71 22.47 -6.80 -18.26
CA ARG A 71 21.77 -5.52 -18.17
C ARG A 71 21.00 -5.29 -19.47
N THR A 72 19.70 -5.58 -19.50
CA THR A 72 18.84 -5.14 -20.61
C THR A 72 18.77 -3.62 -20.54
N GLU A 73 19.38 -2.97 -21.52
CA GLU A 73 19.38 -1.52 -21.69
C GLU A 73 17.92 -1.03 -21.77
N LEU A 74 17.50 -0.25 -20.78
CA LEU A 74 16.22 0.44 -20.77
C LEU A 74 16.12 1.32 -22.03
N ALA A 75 15.12 1.05 -22.85
CA ALA A 75 14.86 1.77 -24.10
C ALA A 75 14.83 3.28 -23.86
N LYS A 76 15.72 3.99 -24.56
CA LYS A 76 15.78 5.46 -24.62
C LYS A 76 14.44 6.04 -25.04
N GLY A 77 14.11 7.16 -24.41
CA GLY A 77 12.81 7.82 -24.41
C GLY A 77 12.18 8.10 -25.78
N GLY A 78 10.86 7.93 -25.81
CA GLY A 78 9.97 8.55 -26.78
C GLY A 78 9.04 9.52 -26.05
N LYS A 79 9.18 10.83 -26.30
CA LYS A 79 8.22 11.84 -25.86
C LYS A 79 6.87 11.55 -26.50
N ILE A 80 5.84 11.29 -25.71
CA ILE A 80 4.46 11.27 -26.20
C ILE A 80 3.97 12.73 -26.18
N LYS A 81 3.88 13.36 -27.35
CA LYS A 81 3.02 14.55 -27.53
C LYS A 81 1.59 14.04 -27.55
N GLN A 82 0.75 14.48 -26.62
CA GLN A 82 -0.70 14.27 -26.69
C GLN A 82 -1.38 15.49 -27.32
N PRO A 83 -2.45 15.28 -28.11
CA PRO A 83 -3.19 16.34 -28.82
C PRO A 83 -3.97 17.26 -27.87
#